data_AF-A0A9R1UV32-F1
#
_entry.id   AF-A0A9R1UV32-F1
#
_cell.length_a   1.000
_cell.length_b   1.000
_cell.length_c   1.000
_cell.angle_alpha   90.00
_cell.angle_beta   90.00
_cell.angle_gamma   90.00
#
_symmetry.space_group_name_H-M   'P 1'
#
loop_
_entity.id
_entity.type
_entity.pdbx_description
1 polymer ?
#
loop_
_entity_poly.entity_id
_entity_poly.type
_entity_poly.pdbx_seq_one_letter_code
_entity_poly.pdbx_strand_id
1 'polypeptide(L)'
;MVIRLHRNNFTGEIPKSLWKMSKLQILNVAYNNLRGTIPHFQRELNAMVKGSEKHYNGSGDVIQVMKGVDLVYTRTWDMVFNTDLSSNKLIGEIPVGLSALFMLSGLNLSNNHLSGNIPNNIGNMMRLESLGRDDPSKHGIFDFFEPSESVTQQLNLINDPSIYSGNRDICGTRLPKNCSDRQDPTTIAPKRKHKTVEESIKVWWLYLDIMCGFTTGFWGVIGVLLSKKHWRHKLFMFSEETMDKIYVAVMV
;
A
#
# COMPACT_ATOMS: atom_id res chain seq x y z
N MET A 1 19.37 11.02 -10.32
CA MET A 1 19.26 12.24 -9.47
C MET A 1 18.20 11.99 -8.41
N VAL A 2 18.48 12.35 -7.16
CA VAL A 2 17.61 12.05 -6.02
C VAL A 2 17.23 13.35 -5.32
N ILE A 3 15.93 13.55 -5.08
CA ILE A 3 15.39 14.68 -4.35
C ILE A 3 14.60 14.14 -3.16
N ARG A 4 15.07 14.45 -1.94
CA ARG A 4 14.42 14.10 -0.67
C ARG A 4 14.10 15.37 0.10
N LEU A 5 12.84 15.76 0.07
CA LEU A 5 12.28 16.97 0.68
C LEU A 5 11.11 16.65 1.62
N HIS A 6 10.96 15.37 2.01
CA HIS A 6 9.89 14.91 2.88
C HIS A 6 9.94 15.55 4.28
N ARG A 7 8.79 15.56 4.97
CA ARG A 7 8.63 16.08 6.35
C ARG A 7 9.07 17.54 6.48
N ASN A 8 8.61 18.37 5.56
CA ASN A 8 8.83 19.81 5.58
C ASN A 8 7.49 20.54 5.59
N ASN A 9 7.55 21.87 5.58
CA ASN A 9 6.37 22.72 5.49
C ASN A 9 6.19 23.34 4.09
N PHE A 10 6.69 22.70 3.03
CA PHE A 10 6.63 23.26 1.69
C PHE A 10 5.18 23.43 1.22
N THR A 11 4.90 24.57 0.61
CA THR A 11 3.59 24.96 0.09
C THR A 11 3.69 25.27 -1.41
N GLY A 12 2.55 25.52 -2.05
CA GLY A 12 2.50 25.83 -3.48
C GLY A 12 2.40 24.57 -4.33
N GLU A 13 2.52 24.73 -5.64
CA GLU A 13 2.39 23.64 -6.60
C GLU A 13 3.71 22.94 -6.86
N ILE A 14 3.65 21.66 -7.24
CA ILE A 14 4.83 20.94 -7.71
C ILE A 14 5.23 21.52 -9.07
N PRO A 15 6.43 22.10 -9.22
CA PRO A 15 6.82 22.78 -10.44
C PRO A 15 6.91 21.81 -11.61
N LYS A 16 6.32 22.18 -12.75
CA LYS A 16 6.32 21.37 -13.98
C LYS A 16 7.73 20.98 -14.44
N SER A 17 8.71 21.84 -14.18
CA SER A 17 10.13 21.59 -14.49
C SER A 17 10.68 20.33 -13.83
N LEU A 18 10.19 19.97 -12.63
CA LEU A 18 10.62 18.77 -11.91
C LEU A 18 10.32 17.49 -12.70
N TRP A 19 9.20 17.48 -13.42
CA TRP A 19 8.74 16.36 -14.25
C TRP A 19 9.42 16.31 -15.61
N LYS A 20 10.16 17.36 -15.99
CA LYS A 20 10.98 17.43 -17.21
C LYS A 20 12.40 16.94 -17.00
N MET A 21 12.78 16.61 -15.76
CA MET A 21 14.14 16.22 -15.43
C MET A 21 14.37 14.77 -15.83
N SER A 22 14.95 14.55 -17.01
CA SER A 22 15.24 13.22 -17.58
C SER A 22 16.16 12.34 -16.73
N LYS A 23 16.85 12.90 -15.72
CA LYS A 23 17.75 12.19 -14.81
C LYS A 23 17.14 11.95 -13.41
N LEU A 24 15.91 12.39 -13.15
CA LEU A 24 15.26 12.21 -11.84
C LEU A 24 14.93 10.72 -11.64
N GLN A 25 15.45 10.14 -10.56
CA GLN A 25 15.25 8.73 -10.19
C GLN A 25 14.32 8.62 -8.99
N ILE A 26 14.64 9.36 -7.93
CA ILE A 26 13.85 9.35 -6.69
C ILE A 26 13.33 10.75 -6.43
N LEU A 27 12.01 10.84 -6.25
CA LEU A 27 11.33 12.03 -5.77
C LEU A 27 10.56 11.69 -4.50
N ASN A 28 10.98 12.25 -3.38
CA ASN A 28 10.25 12.14 -2.12
C ASN A 28 9.94 13.53 -1.57
N VAL A 29 8.68 13.95 -1.70
CA VAL A 29 8.15 15.22 -1.18
C VAL A 29 7.00 14.97 -0.18
N ALA A 30 6.93 13.76 0.37
CA ALA A 30 5.87 13.35 1.27
C ALA A 30 5.83 14.18 2.56
N TYR A 31 4.67 14.25 3.23
CA TYR A 31 4.51 15.01 4.48
C TYR A 31 4.89 16.48 4.31
N ASN A 32 4.21 17.15 3.39
CA ASN A 32 4.33 18.59 3.13
C ASN A 32 2.93 19.21 2.98
N ASN A 33 2.87 20.50 2.65
CA ASN A 33 1.64 21.25 2.39
C ASN A 33 1.46 21.59 0.89
N LEU A 34 1.99 20.76 0.00
CA LEU A 34 1.94 20.98 -1.45
C LEU A 34 0.49 20.89 -1.96
N ARG A 35 0.14 21.75 -2.91
CA ARG A 35 -1.19 21.92 -3.50
C ARG A 35 -1.11 21.79 -5.02
N GLY A 36 -2.24 22.00 -5.69
CA GLY A 36 -2.33 21.92 -7.15
C GLY A 36 -2.42 20.48 -7.66
N THR A 37 -2.24 20.32 -8.97
CA THR A 37 -2.38 19.03 -9.65
C THR A 37 -1.04 18.37 -9.89
N ILE A 38 -1.05 17.04 -10.09
CA ILE A 38 0.11 16.33 -10.63
C ILE A 38 0.20 16.70 -12.13
N PRO A 39 1.28 17.34 -12.60
CA PRO A 39 1.37 17.79 -13.98
C PRO A 39 1.21 16.64 -14.98
N HIS A 40 0.39 16.87 -16.01
CA HIS A 40 0.28 15.94 -17.12
C HIS A 40 1.58 15.98 -17.95
N PHE A 41 2.29 14.86 -18.04
CA PHE A 41 3.49 14.72 -18.87
C PHE A 41 3.21 13.65 -19.94
N GLN A 42 3.33 14.02 -21.21
CA GLN A 42 2.93 13.16 -22.31
C GLN A 42 4.10 12.28 -22.82
N ARG A 43 5.37 12.68 -22.57
CA ARG A 43 6.57 11.91 -22.97
C ARG A 43 7.93 12.47 -22.49
N GLU A 44 8.03 13.04 -21.29
CA GLU A 44 9.24 13.81 -20.88
C GLU A 44 10.24 13.06 -19.95
N LEU A 45 9.94 11.82 -19.54
CA LEU A 45 10.81 10.99 -18.69
C LEU A 45 11.43 9.83 -19.48
N ASN A 46 12.16 10.14 -20.55
CA ASN A 46 12.75 9.14 -21.46
C ASN A 46 13.55 8.03 -20.74
N ALA A 47 14.23 8.33 -19.63
CA ALA A 47 14.96 7.32 -18.84
C ALA A 47 14.01 6.33 -18.11
N MET A 48 12.85 6.78 -17.65
CA MET A 48 11.82 5.93 -17.04
C MET A 48 11.00 5.14 -18.08
N VAL A 49 10.99 5.61 -19.33
CA VAL A 49 10.27 4.99 -20.45
C VAL A 49 11.13 3.99 -21.23
N LYS A 50 12.42 4.28 -21.41
CA LYS A 50 13.34 3.49 -22.25
C LYS A 50 14.47 2.80 -21.48
N GLY A 51 14.62 3.08 -20.18
CA GLY A 51 15.81 2.69 -19.42
C GLY A 51 16.98 3.64 -19.66
N SER A 52 17.92 3.65 -18.72
CA SER A 52 19.18 4.37 -18.85
C SER A 52 20.12 3.56 -19.75
N GLU A 53 20.40 4.02 -20.98
CA GLU A 53 21.43 3.40 -21.85
C GLU A 53 22.86 3.50 -21.27
N LYS A 54 23.03 4.24 -20.16
CA LYS A 54 24.30 4.40 -19.48
C LYS A 54 24.29 3.58 -18.20
N HIS A 55 25.14 2.55 -18.13
CA HIS A 55 25.58 2.01 -16.85
C HIS A 55 26.30 3.12 -16.11
N TYR A 56 25.61 3.72 -15.14
CA TYR A 56 26.28 4.60 -14.21
C TYR A 56 27.03 3.70 -13.23
N ASN A 57 28.36 3.73 -13.31
CA ASN A 57 29.27 3.10 -12.34
C ASN A 57 29.21 3.86 -10.99
N GLY A 58 28.00 4.12 -10.50
CA GLY A 58 27.76 4.84 -9.26
C GLY A 58 28.00 3.90 -8.10
N SER A 59 29.13 4.04 -7.42
CA SER A 59 29.33 3.40 -6.12
C SER A 59 28.55 4.17 -5.06
N GLY A 60 27.53 3.56 -4.47
CA GLY A 60 26.84 4.14 -3.32
C GLY A 60 25.47 3.51 -3.08
N ASP A 61 25.21 3.12 -1.83
CA ASP A 61 23.92 2.60 -1.43
C ASP A 61 22.93 3.76 -1.23
N VAL A 62 21.72 3.60 -1.78
CA VAL A 62 20.66 4.60 -1.67
C VAL A 62 19.52 4.01 -0.87
N ILE A 63 19.28 4.57 0.31
CA ILE A 63 18.14 4.19 1.17
C ILE A 63 16.98 5.12 0.90
N GLN A 64 15.79 4.58 0.65
CA GLN A 64 14.57 5.35 0.52
C GLN A 64 13.48 4.79 1.41
N VAL A 65 12.86 5.65 2.19
CA VAL A 65 11.69 5.27 2.99
C VAL A 65 10.42 5.49 2.16
N MET A 66 9.62 4.44 1.97
CA MET A 66 8.25 4.53 1.42
C MET A 66 7.30 3.78 2.33
N LYS A 67 6.20 4.44 2.75
CA LYS A 67 5.27 3.88 3.76
C LYS A 67 5.93 3.35 5.04
N GLY A 68 7.04 3.96 5.46
CA GLY A 68 7.78 3.51 6.65
C GLY A 68 8.62 2.26 6.45
N VAL A 69 8.76 1.78 5.21
CA VAL A 69 9.66 0.69 4.83
C VAL A 69 10.92 1.28 4.21
N ASP A 70 12.08 0.90 4.72
CA ASP A 70 13.38 1.29 4.18
C ASP A 70 13.72 0.41 2.95
N LEU A 71 13.78 1.04 1.79
CA LEU A 71 14.16 0.43 0.52
C LEU A 71 15.63 0.72 0.27
N VAL A 72 16.48 -0.30 0.38
CA VAL A 72 17.93 -0.18 0.16
C VAL A 72 18.25 -0.58 -1.28
N TYR A 73 18.83 0.36 -2.02
CA TYR A 73 19.28 0.16 -3.41
C TYR A 73 20.81 0.16 -3.45
N THR A 74 21.40 -1.02 -3.63
CA THR A 74 22.87 -1.21 -3.58
C THR A 74 23.50 -1.22 -4.98
N ARG A 75 22.94 -2.00 -5.91
CA ARG A 75 23.47 -2.18 -7.28
C ARG A 75 22.50 -1.79 -8.39
N THR A 76 21.31 -1.33 -8.02
CA THR A 76 20.16 -1.17 -8.93
C THR A 76 19.57 0.23 -8.91
N TRP A 77 20.16 1.16 -8.14
CA TRP A 77 19.63 2.52 -7.99
C TRP A 77 19.60 3.30 -9.32
N ASP A 78 20.46 2.91 -10.28
CA ASP A 78 20.52 3.49 -11.61
C ASP A 78 19.31 3.13 -12.47
N MET A 79 18.62 2.04 -12.11
CA MET A 79 17.43 1.50 -12.79
C MET A 79 16.13 1.69 -12.00
N VAL A 80 16.21 2.16 -10.75
CA VAL A 80 15.06 2.29 -9.86
C VAL A 80 14.47 3.69 -9.91
N PHE A 81 13.16 3.74 -10.08
CA PHE A 81 12.41 4.99 -10.08
C PHE A 81 11.30 4.96 -9.05
N ASN A 82 11.37 5.87 -8.07
CA ASN A 82 10.42 5.92 -6.96
C ASN A 82 9.87 7.32 -6.75
N THR A 83 8.57 7.40 -6.56
CA THR A 83 7.87 8.68 -6.33
C THR A 83 6.95 8.57 -5.11
N ASP A 84 7.26 9.34 -4.06
CA ASP A 84 6.40 9.49 -2.88
C ASP A 84 5.88 10.93 -2.78
N LEU A 85 4.57 11.09 -3.03
CA LEU A 85 3.82 12.35 -2.92
C LEU A 85 2.82 12.31 -1.76
N SER A 86 2.89 11.30 -0.90
CA SER A 86 1.86 11.06 0.12
C SER A 86 1.79 12.17 1.17
N SER A 87 0.64 12.28 1.83
CA SER A 87 0.42 13.24 2.92
C SER A 87 0.71 14.69 2.49
N ASN A 88 0.01 15.11 1.43
CA ASN A 88 0.02 16.47 0.89
C ASN A 88 -1.43 16.94 0.64
N LYS A 89 -1.62 18.06 -0.04
CA LYS A 89 -2.94 18.62 -0.41
C LYS A 89 -3.13 18.65 -1.92
N LEU A 90 -2.57 17.67 -2.63
CA LEU A 90 -2.69 17.56 -4.09
C LEU A 90 -4.13 17.25 -4.49
N ILE A 91 -4.58 17.82 -5.60
CA ILE A 91 -5.94 17.72 -6.13
C ILE A 91 -5.91 17.25 -7.60
N GLY A 92 -7.09 16.91 -8.14
CA GLY A 92 -7.26 16.54 -9.54
C GLY A 92 -6.95 15.07 -9.83
N GLU A 93 -6.90 14.73 -11.11
CA GLU A 93 -6.75 13.35 -11.57
C GLU A 93 -5.29 12.87 -11.57
N ILE A 94 -5.12 11.55 -11.47
CA ILE A 94 -3.82 10.92 -11.66
C ILE A 94 -3.52 10.91 -13.17
N PRO A 95 -2.47 11.58 -13.66
CA PRO A 95 -2.20 11.66 -15.08
C PRO A 95 -1.88 10.27 -15.66
N VAL A 96 -2.48 9.96 -16.82
CA VAL A 96 -2.25 8.69 -17.55
C VAL A 96 -0.77 8.52 -17.90
N GLY A 97 0.00 9.59 -18.04
CA GLY A 97 1.46 9.52 -18.21
C GLY A 97 2.18 8.70 -17.13
N LEU A 98 1.67 8.66 -15.88
CA LEU A 98 2.26 7.83 -14.81
C LEU A 98 2.14 6.33 -15.08
N SER A 99 1.14 5.87 -15.85
CA SER A 99 1.03 4.46 -16.23
C SER A 99 1.98 4.04 -17.36
N ALA A 100 2.65 5.00 -18.01
CA ALA A 100 3.63 4.74 -19.07
C ALA A 100 5.08 4.63 -18.54
N LEU A 101 5.31 4.78 -17.23
CA LEU A 101 6.64 4.76 -16.62
C LEU A 101 7.09 3.34 -16.32
N PHE A 102 7.49 2.57 -17.34
CA PHE A 102 7.82 1.14 -17.23
C PHE A 102 8.87 0.78 -16.17
N MET A 103 9.75 1.71 -15.81
CA MET A 103 10.81 1.48 -14.82
C MET A 103 10.42 1.93 -13.39
N LEU A 104 9.19 2.38 -13.15
CA LEU A 104 8.75 2.83 -11.83
C LEU A 104 8.64 1.65 -10.86
N SER A 105 9.50 1.63 -9.85
CA SER A 105 9.59 0.57 -8.84
C SER A 105 8.71 0.86 -7.61
N GLY A 106 8.40 2.13 -7.34
CA GLY A 106 7.62 2.55 -6.17
C GLY A 106 6.80 3.80 -6.41
N LEU A 107 5.53 3.76 -6.01
CA LEU A 107 4.60 4.91 -6.06
C LEU A 107 3.78 5.00 -4.77
N ASN A 108 3.68 6.19 -4.20
CA ASN A 108 2.79 6.45 -3.07
C ASN A 108 2.09 7.80 -3.22
N LEU A 109 0.76 7.77 -3.31
CA LEU A 109 -0.12 8.93 -3.52
C LEU A 109 -1.13 9.11 -2.37
N SER A 110 -0.96 8.35 -1.28
CA SER A 110 -1.94 8.30 -0.21
C SER A 110 -2.08 9.64 0.52
N ASN A 111 -3.20 9.84 1.21
CA ASN A 111 -3.49 11.02 2.02
C ASN A 111 -3.32 12.33 1.22
N ASN A 112 -4.02 12.41 0.09
CA ASN A 112 -4.18 13.63 -0.70
C ASN A 112 -5.67 13.88 -0.98
N HIS A 113 -5.99 14.81 -1.87
CA HIS A 113 -7.34 15.13 -2.34
C HIS A 113 -7.48 14.81 -3.83
N LEU A 114 -6.80 13.78 -4.30
CA LEU A 114 -6.87 13.32 -5.69
C LEU A 114 -8.25 12.74 -5.97
N SER A 115 -8.66 12.81 -7.23
CA SER A 115 -9.99 12.40 -7.69
C SER A 115 -9.93 11.68 -9.04
N GLY A 116 -11.05 11.11 -9.47
CA GLY A 116 -11.18 10.47 -10.77
C GLY A 116 -10.69 9.02 -10.79
N ASN A 117 -10.48 8.51 -12.00
CA ASN A 117 -10.17 7.10 -12.20
C ASN A 117 -8.69 6.82 -12.01
N ILE A 118 -8.35 5.70 -11.37
CA ILE A 118 -7.00 5.16 -11.43
C ILE A 118 -6.71 4.73 -12.87
N PRO A 119 -5.66 5.28 -13.52
CA PRO A 119 -5.30 4.87 -14.87
C PRO A 119 -5.02 3.36 -14.93
N ASN A 120 -5.58 2.69 -15.94
CA ASN A 120 -5.27 1.30 -16.19
C ASN A 120 -3.74 1.14 -16.38
N ASN A 121 -3.20 0.05 -15.86
CA ASN A 121 -1.78 -0.33 -15.94
C ASN A 121 -0.81 0.48 -15.06
N ILE A 122 -1.28 1.40 -14.22
CA ILE A 122 -0.42 1.97 -13.19
C ILE A 122 0.11 0.85 -12.28
N GLY A 123 1.43 0.72 -12.15
CA GLY A 123 2.05 -0.35 -11.36
C GLY A 123 2.08 -1.75 -11.99
N ASN A 124 1.72 -1.94 -13.27
CA ASN A 124 2.03 -3.20 -14.00
C ASN A 124 3.54 -3.36 -14.33
N MET A 125 4.39 -2.64 -13.61
CA MET A 125 5.78 -2.31 -13.93
C MET A 125 6.84 -3.34 -13.52
N MET A 126 6.44 -4.52 -13.07
CA MET A 126 7.36 -5.66 -12.89
C MET A 126 6.63 -6.97 -13.14
N ARG A 127 6.09 -7.13 -14.34
CA ARG A 127 5.78 -8.46 -14.88
C ARG A 127 6.84 -8.85 -15.91
N LEU A 128 8.06 -9.02 -15.40
CA LEU A 128 9.12 -9.75 -16.10
C LEU A 128 9.31 -11.16 -15.50
N GLU A 129 8.32 -11.68 -14.78
CA GLU A 129 8.39 -13.04 -14.24
C GLU A 129 7.45 -14.04 -14.96
N SER A 130 6.74 -13.66 -16.02
CA SER A 130 5.82 -14.61 -16.66
C SER A 130 5.49 -14.41 -18.14
N LEU A 131 5.95 -13.37 -18.84
CA LEU A 131 5.60 -13.20 -20.26
C LEU A 131 6.84 -13.23 -21.15
N GLY A 132 7.25 -14.45 -21.49
CA GLY A 132 8.21 -14.73 -22.55
C GLY A 132 9.37 -15.61 -22.12
N ARG A 133 9.10 -16.88 -21.79
CA ARG A 133 10.15 -17.91 -21.80
C ARG A 133 10.58 -18.29 -23.24
N ASP A 134 10.09 -17.55 -24.26
CA ASP A 134 10.22 -17.92 -25.67
C ASP A 134 10.68 -16.76 -26.61
N ASP A 135 11.15 -15.61 -26.10
CA ASP A 135 11.74 -14.55 -26.96
C ASP A 135 13.27 -14.51 -26.83
N PRO A 136 14.01 -15.22 -27.71
CA PRO A 136 15.47 -15.27 -27.67
C PRO A 136 16.15 -13.93 -28.04
N SER A 137 15.40 -12.92 -28.52
CA SER A 137 15.97 -11.63 -28.92
C SER A 137 16.20 -10.64 -27.76
N LYS A 138 15.73 -10.95 -26.55
CA LYS A 138 15.80 -10.08 -25.35
C LYS A 138 16.85 -10.46 -24.31
N HIS A 139 17.71 -11.44 -24.63
CA HIS A 139 18.73 -12.05 -23.75
C HIS A 139 19.90 -11.13 -23.29
N GLY A 140 19.74 -9.81 -23.31
CA GLY A 140 20.85 -8.89 -23.06
C GLY A 140 20.84 -8.13 -21.73
N ILE A 141 19.67 -7.86 -21.16
CA ILE A 141 19.53 -6.81 -20.12
C ILE A 141 18.92 -7.33 -18.82
N PHE A 142 18.13 -8.41 -18.86
CA PHE A 142 17.31 -8.84 -17.72
C PHE A 142 17.74 -10.15 -17.04
N ASP A 143 18.76 -10.84 -17.56
CA ASP A 143 19.24 -12.12 -17.00
C ASP A 143 20.11 -11.98 -15.73
N PHE A 144 20.37 -10.75 -15.28
CA PHE A 144 21.18 -10.48 -14.07
C PHE A 144 20.34 -10.23 -12.81
N PHE A 145 19.00 -10.29 -12.91
CA PHE A 145 18.12 -9.98 -11.79
C PHE A 145 17.62 -11.25 -11.12
N GLU A 146 18.42 -11.81 -10.24
CA GLU A 146 17.91 -12.70 -9.18
C GLU A 146 17.31 -11.78 -8.10
N PRO A 147 15.98 -11.72 -7.92
CA PRO A 147 15.40 -10.80 -6.95
C PRO A 147 15.74 -11.28 -5.53
N SER A 148 16.68 -10.60 -4.88
CA SER A 148 16.86 -10.72 -3.42
C SER A 148 15.51 -10.45 -2.71
N GLU A 149 15.29 -10.99 -1.51
CA GLU A 149 14.05 -10.80 -0.72
C GLU A 149 13.58 -9.34 -0.59
N SER A 150 14.51 -8.38 -0.71
CA SER A 150 14.21 -6.93 -0.77
C SER A 150 13.41 -6.51 -2.02
N VAL A 151 13.65 -7.12 -3.18
CA VAL A 151 12.98 -6.79 -4.46
C VAL A 151 11.53 -7.29 -4.45
N THR A 152 11.29 -8.48 -3.89
CA THR A 152 9.94 -9.03 -3.70
C THR A 152 9.13 -8.23 -2.68
N GLN A 153 9.76 -7.70 -1.63
CA GLN A 153 9.11 -6.75 -0.72
C GLN A 153 8.79 -5.40 -1.41
N GLN A 154 9.68 -4.90 -2.26
CA GLN A 154 9.48 -3.67 -3.05
C GLN A 154 8.32 -3.80 -4.07
N LEU A 155 8.22 -4.96 -4.70
CA LEU A 155 7.20 -5.35 -5.68
C LEU A 155 5.76 -5.34 -5.13
N ASN A 156 5.62 -5.71 -3.87
CA ASN A 156 4.32 -5.73 -3.19
C ASN A 156 3.81 -4.31 -2.92
N LEU A 157 4.70 -3.31 -2.82
CA LEU A 157 4.32 -1.96 -2.39
C LEU A 157 3.58 -1.16 -3.46
N ILE A 158 3.93 -1.32 -4.74
CA ILE A 158 3.26 -0.60 -5.85
C ILE A 158 1.92 -1.23 -6.26
N ASN A 159 1.75 -2.52 -5.96
CA ASN A 159 0.52 -3.25 -6.24
C ASN A 159 -0.50 -3.16 -5.10
N ASP A 160 -0.10 -2.70 -3.93
CA ASP A 160 -0.97 -2.50 -2.77
C ASP A 160 -1.92 -1.30 -2.98
N PRO A 161 -3.25 -1.50 -2.98
CA PRO A 161 -4.24 -0.44 -3.11
C PRO A 161 -4.09 0.69 -2.08
N SER A 162 -3.42 0.44 -0.94
CA SER A 162 -3.21 1.45 0.08
C SER A 162 -2.31 2.61 -0.37
N ILE A 163 -1.61 2.51 -1.51
CA ILE A 163 -0.90 3.65 -2.13
C ILE A 163 -1.85 4.77 -2.57
N TYR A 164 -3.15 4.50 -2.70
CA TYR A 164 -4.20 5.47 -3.01
C TYR A 164 -5.07 5.82 -1.81
N SER A 165 -4.84 5.20 -0.63
CA SER A 165 -5.66 5.41 0.56
C SER A 165 -5.74 6.89 0.98
N GLY A 166 -6.80 7.28 1.68
CA GLY A 166 -7.00 8.67 2.13
C GLY A 166 -7.48 9.65 1.06
N ASN A 167 -7.52 9.26 -0.22
CA ASN A 167 -8.16 10.04 -1.29
C ASN A 167 -9.64 9.65 -1.43
N ARG A 168 -10.56 10.58 -1.12
CA ARG A 168 -12.02 10.28 -1.06
C ARG A 168 -12.66 10.04 -2.43
N ASP A 169 -12.17 10.73 -3.44
CA ASP A 169 -12.82 10.83 -4.76
C ASP A 169 -12.10 10.05 -5.86
N ILE A 170 -11.12 9.21 -5.49
CA ILE A 170 -10.53 8.22 -6.37
C ILE A 170 -11.47 7.00 -6.47
N CYS A 171 -11.58 6.45 -7.67
CA CYS A 171 -12.27 5.19 -7.94
C CYS A 171 -11.52 4.40 -9.03
N GLY A 172 -11.83 3.11 -9.19
CA GLY A 172 -11.24 2.29 -10.24
C GLY A 172 -11.34 0.81 -9.94
N THR A 173 -11.09 -0.02 -10.95
CA THR A 173 -11.25 -1.49 -10.88
C THR A 173 -10.38 -2.18 -9.81
N ARG A 174 -9.29 -1.51 -9.36
CA ARG A 174 -8.40 -1.98 -8.29
C ARG A 174 -8.81 -1.53 -6.88
N LEU A 175 -9.89 -0.76 -6.75
CA LEU A 175 -10.43 -0.31 -5.48
C LEU A 175 -11.85 -0.86 -5.28
N PRO A 176 -12.33 -0.95 -4.02
CA PRO A 176 -13.72 -1.32 -3.75
C PRO A 176 -14.74 -0.32 -4.33
N LYS A 177 -14.33 0.92 -4.62
CA LYS A 177 -15.15 1.96 -5.22
C LYS A 177 -14.97 1.97 -6.74
N ASN A 178 -15.95 1.44 -7.48
CA ASN A 178 -15.98 1.49 -8.94
C ASN A 178 -16.53 2.83 -9.45
N CYS A 179 -15.99 3.32 -10.57
CA CYS A 179 -16.37 4.61 -11.16
C CYS A 179 -17.69 4.58 -11.95
N SER A 180 -18.34 3.42 -12.05
CA SER A 180 -19.52 3.20 -12.89
C SER A 180 -20.82 3.85 -12.39
N ASP A 181 -20.81 4.50 -11.22
CA ASP A 181 -21.99 5.13 -10.62
C ASP A 181 -22.11 6.64 -10.88
N ARG A 182 -21.27 7.24 -11.74
CA ARG A 182 -21.42 8.65 -12.13
C ARG A 182 -22.39 8.78 -13.32
N GLN A 183 -23.68 8.89 -13.01
CA GLN A 183 -24.64 9.55 -13.90
C GLN A 183 -24.55 11.07 -13.66
N ASP A 184 -24.40 11.83 -14.75
CA ASP A 184 -24.26 13.29 -14.78
C ASP A 184 -25.42 14.01 -14.07
N PRO A 185 -25.20 15.18 -13.44
CA PRO A 185 -26.15 15.83 -12.55
C PRO A 185 -27.11 16.69 -13.34
N THR A 186 -28.26 16.16 -13.71
CA THR A 186 -29.44 17.00 -13.91
C THR A 186 -30.70 16.17 -13.75
N THR A 187 -31.70 16.78 -13.13
CA THR A 187 -33.09 16.32 -13.02
C THR A 187 -33.41 15.48 -11.76
N ILE A 188 -33.93 16.20 -10.76
CA ILE A 188 -35.08 15.85 -9.90
C ILE A 188 -35.03 14.46 -9.24
N ALA A 189 -34.89 14.45 -7.91
CA ALA A 189 -35.05 13.29 -7.02
C ALA A 189 -36.13 12.31 -7.52
N PRO A 190 -35.95 10.96 -7.48
CA PRO A 190 -35.93 10.24 -6.20
C PRO A 190 -35.21 8.85 -6.18
N LYS A 191 -35.32 8.19 -5.01
CA LYS A 191 -35.16 6.74 -4.71
C LYS A 191 -33.79 6.28 -4.19
N ARG A 192 -33.74 6.21 -2.84
CA ARG A 192 -32.89 5.27 -2.09
C ARG A 192 -32.96 3.88 -2.74
N LYS A 193 -31.89 3.46 -3.41
CA LYS A 193 -31.65 2.04 -3.72
C LYS A 193 -30.96 1.41 -2.53
N HIS A 194 -31.77 0.70 -1.77
CA HIS A 194 -31.40 -0.18 -0.67
C HIS A 194 -30.60 -1.37 -1.21
N LYS A 195 -29.27 -1.34 -1.07
CA LYS A 195 -28.43 -2.55 -1.16
C LYS A 195 -27.03 -2.30 -0.55
N THR A 196 -26.99 -2.24 0.78
CA THR A 196 -25.84 -2.56 1.66
C THR A 196 -26.23 -2.34 3.13
N VAL A 197 -27.48 -2.66 3.49
CA VAL A 197 -27.94 -2.67 4.90
C VAL A 197 -28.14 -4.12 5.36
N GLU A 198 -28.53 -5.02 4.46
CA GLU A 198 -28.79 -6.42 4.79
C GLU A 198 -27.52 -7.20 5.16
N GLU A 199 -26.39 -6.98 4.47
CA GLU A 199 -25.14 -7.66 4.82
C GLU A 199 -24.53 -7.11 6.13
N SER A 200 -24.56 -5.79 6.34
CA SER A 200 -24.08 -5.19 7.58
C SER A 200 -24.93 -5.61 8.79
N ILE A 201 -26.24 -5.74 8.61
CA ILE A 201 -27.15 -6.22 9.65
C ILE A 201 -26.87 -7.69 9.96
N LYS A 202 -26.71 -8.55 8.94
CA LYS A 202 -26.36 -9.98 9.14
C LYS A 202 -25.05 -10.16 9.92
N VAL A 203 -24.01 -9.38 9.59
CA VAL A 203 -22.72 -9.41 10.30
C VAL A 203 -22.86 -8.94 11.75
N TRP A 204 -23.67 -7.90 12.00
CA TRP A 204 -23.94 -7.43 13.37
C TRP A 204 -24.71 -8.46 14.20
N TRP A 205 -25.70 -9.15 13.65
CA TRP A 205 -26.42 -10.22 14.34
C TRP A 205 -25.51 -11.40 14.66
N LEU A 206 -24.66 -11.81 13.73
CA LEU A 206 -23.66 -12.86 13.97
C LEU A 206 -22.71 -12.48 15.12
N TYR A 207 -22.29 -11.21 15.19
CA TYR A 207 -21.42 -10.74 16.27
C TYR A 207 -22.15 -10.73 17.62
N LEU A 208 -23.41 -10.30 17.64
CA LEU A 208 -24.25 -10.31 18.85
C LEU A 208 -24.43 -11.75 19.39
N ASP A 209 -24.68 -12.71 18.50
CA ASP A 209 -24.84 -14.13 18.88
C ASP A 209 -23.55 -14.72 19.45
N ILE A 210 -22.40 -14.42 18.84
CA ILE A 210 -21.08 -14.87 19.34
C ILE A 210 -20.80 -14.27 20.73
N MET A 211 -21.08 -12.99 20.95
CA MET A 211 -20.84 -12.33 22.24
C MET A 211 -21.78 -12.85 23.34
N CYS A 212 -23.05 -13.08 23.02
CA CYS A 212 -24.01 -13.69 23.95
C CYS A 212 -23.63 -15.14 24.28
N GLY A 213 -23.18 -15.92 23.30
CA GLY A 213 -22.73 -17.30 23.50
C GLY A 213 -21.47 -17.39 24.37
N PHE A 214 -20.51 -16.48 24.18
CA PHE A 214 -19.29 -16.44 24.97
C PHE A 214 -19.55 -16.05 26.42
N THR A 215 -20.36 -15.01 26.64
CA THR A 215 -20.69 -14.56 28.00
C THR A 215 -21.48 -15.61 28.77
N THR A 216 -22.51 -16.21 28.16
CA THR A 216 -23.31 -17.25 28.82
C THR A 216 -22.51 -18.52 29.12
N GLY A 217 -21.66 -18.96 28.18
CA GLY A 217 -20.80 -20.13 28.38
C GLY A 217 -19.73 -19.91 29.44
N PHE A 218 -19.01 -18.79 29.37
CA PHE A 218 -17.93 -18.47 30.29
C PHE A 218 -18.43 -18.29 31.73
N TRP A 219 -19.52 -17.54 31.92
CA TRP A 219 -20.11 -17.33 33.25
C TRP A 219 -20.82 -18.58 33.78
N GLY A 220 -21.35 -19.46 32.92
CA GLY A 220 -21.90 -20.75 33.31
C GLY A 220 -20.83 -21.66 33.93
N VAL A 221 -19.67 -21.78 33.29
CA VAL A 221 -18.54 -22.58 33.81
C VAL A 221 -18.03 -21.99 35.13
N ILE A 222 -17.83 -20.67 35.18
CA ILE A 222 -17.39 -19.99 36.41
C ILE A 222 -18.44 -20.14 37.53
N GLY A 223 -19.73 -20.01 37.23
CA GLY A 223 -20.81 -20.17 38.20
C GLY A 223 -20.87 -21.57 38.81
N VAL A 224 -20.67 -22.61 37.98
CA VAL A 224 -20.57 -24.01 38.45
C VAL A 224 -19.33 -24.21 39.33
N LEU A 225 -18.19 -23.64 38.94
CA LEU A 225 -16.94 -23.71 39.71
C LEU A 225 -17.04 -22.99 41.07
N LEU A 226 -17.76 -21.88 41.13
CA LEU A 226 -17.96 -21.11 42.38
C LEU A 226 -19.00 -21.74 43.32
N SER A 227 -20.02 -22.42 42.78
CA SER A 227 -21.11 -22.99 43.59
C SER A 227 -20.73 -24.28 44.32
N LYS A 228 -19.76 -25.04 43.79
CA LYS A 228 -19.31 -26.32 44.39
C LYS A 228 -18.01 -26.12 45.16
N LYS A 229 -18.12 -25.85 46.47
CA LYS A 229 -16.99 -25.62 47.39
C LYS A 229 -15.87 -26.66 47.31
N HIS A 230 -16.20 -27.93 47.02
CA HIS A 230 -15.24 -29.02 46.88
C HIS A 230 -14.43 -28.97 45.56
N TRP A 231 -15.04 -28.48 44.47
CA TRP A 231 -14.39 -28.40 43.15
C TRP A 231 -13.38 -27.24 43.09
N ARG A 232 -13.71 -26.10 43.70
CA ARG A 232 -12.79 -24.95 43.82
C ARG A 232 -11.46 -25.33 44.46
N HIS A 233 -11.49 -26.15 45.50
CA HIS A 233 -10.28 -26.54 46.21
C HIS A 233 -9.40 -27.49 45.40
N LYS A 234 -10.00 -28.46 44.70
CA LYS A 234 -9.26 -29.35 43.79
C LYS A 234 -8.64 -28.61 42.61
N LEU A 235 -9.34 -27.62 42.04
CA LEU A 235 -8.81 -26.79 40.96
C LEU A 235 -7.59 -25.99 41.42
N PHE A 236 -7.67 -25.37 42.61
CA PHE A 236 -6.58 -24.55 43.15
C PHE A 236 -5.32 -25.38 43.39
N MET A 237 -5.47 -26.56 44.03
CA MET A 237 -4.36 -27.48 44.26
C MET A 237 -3.73 -27.98 42.95
N PHE A 238 -4.55 -28.33 41.95
CA PHE A 238 -4.05 -28.76 40.63
C PHE A 238 -3.35 -27.63 39.88
N SER A 239 -3.86 -26.39 39.97
CA SER A 239 -3.23 -25.23 39.34
C SER A 239 -1.88 -24.89 39.96
N GLU A 240 -1.73 -25.00 41.27
CA GLU A 240 -0.44 -24.79 41.95
C GLU A 240 0.58 -25.86 41.54
N GLU A 241 0.18 -27.15 41.54
CA GLU A 241 1.08 -28.24 41.15
C GLU A 241 1.53 -28.13 39.68
N THR A 242 0.64 -27.66 38.79
CA THR A 242 0.96 -27.45 37.38
C THR A 242 1.85 -26.23 37.19
N MET A 243 1.60 -25.14 37.92
CA MET A 243 2.43 -23.93 37.87
C MET A 243 3.84 -24.19 38.39
N ASP A 244 4.00 -24.98 39.44
CA ASP A 244 5.32 -25.36 39.95
C ASP A 244 6.10 -26.21 38.94
N LYS A 245 5.44 -27.16 38.27
CA LYS A 245 6.05 -27.96 37.20
C LYS A 245 6.47 -27.10 36.00
N ILE A 246 5.63 -26.15 35.60
CA ILE A 246 5.95 -25.20 34.52
C ILE A 246 7.09 -24.28 34.96
N TYR A 247 7.05 -23.73 36.17
CA TYR A 247 8.07 -22.83 36.70
C TYR A 247 9.44 -23.50 36.73
N VAL A 248 9.50 -24.76 37.23
CA VAL A 248 10.74 -25.54 37.22
C VAL A 248 11.21 -25.84 35.79
N ALA A 249 10.32 -26.19 34.87
CA ALA A 249 10.69 -26.45 33.47
C ALA A 249 11.13 -25.20 32.68
N VAL A 250 10.73 -24.00 33.11
CA VAL A 250 11.11 -22.71 32.50
C VAL A 250 12.37 -22.13 33.13
N MET A 251 12.62 -22.40 34.42
CA MET A 251 13.79 -21.90 35.15
C MET A 251 15.02 -22.84 35.09
N VAL A 252 14.87 -24.05 34.55
CA VAL A 252 15.95 -25.01 34.24
C VAL A 252 16.29 -24.92 32.76
#